data_AF-A0A2V9TVQ0-F1
#
_entry.id   AF-A0A2V9TVQ0-F1
#
_cell.length_a   1.000
_cell.length_b   1.000
_cell.length_c   1.000
_cell.angle_alpha   90.00
_cell.angle_beta   90.00
_cell.angle_gamma   90.00
#
_symmetry.space_group_name_H-M   'P 1'
#
loop_
_entity.id
_entity.type
_entity.pdbx_description
1 polymer ?
#
loop_
_entity_poly.entity_id
_entity_poly.type
_entity_poly.pdbx_seq_one_letter_code
_entity_poly.pdbx_strand_id
1 'polypeptide(L)'
;MLAPTNDQKFKANLIRTILDYEVRQQERAESNKAARRKRAENTELAELRSKVAELSAQVDSVKNSRAEEISKLRACLEETDQIVGELRSDLGSVKREADTARRDINRMQESLKLTNGIIEQLATALPAEKRNAFAAQLFQKFKSDQPELLAQLFKSMKLDLKRWHSWDREYGDNPQSMVREFECPAKHGPEKLSLLRSKLLALGIEVDAIDAVRDYRDLKIGFAELEKRTQPHITFKRQIVGLSIKSSIPSNLLPPLSGEALRIASEELKSHPQQKLDWLQVAEKLLQPDYGIGVLLLMEIAATKRAAENSYS
;
A
#
# COMPACT_ATOMS: atom_id res chain seq x y z
N MET A 1 -26.91 -79.41 -109.60
CA MET A 1 -26.25 -80.71 -109.90
C MET A 1 -27.13 -81.91 -109.50
N LEU A 2 -28.35 -82.06 -110.05
CA LEU A 2 -29.23 -83.23 -109.78
C LEU A 2 -30.19 -83.51 -110.96
N ALA A 3 -29.66 -83.59 -112.19
CA ALA A 3 -30.45 -83.70 -113.42
C ALA A 3 -30.28 -84.98 -114.27
N PRO A 4 -29.45 -86.00 -113.92
CA PRO A 4 -29.63 -87.31 -114.57
C PRO A 4 -29.52 -88.51 -113.61
N THR A 5 -30.15 -88.47 -112.44
CA THR A 5 -30.32 -89.65 -111.58
C THR A 5 -31.79 -89.85 -111.23
N ASN A 6 -32.37 -90.93 -111.75
CA ASN A 6 -33.74 -91.39 -111.48
C ASN A 6 -33.89 -92.08 -110.12
N ASP A 7 -32.86 -92.04 -109.27
CA ASP A 7 -32.89 -92.62 -107.94
C ASP A 7 -33.44 -91.62 -106.91
N GLN A 8 -34.75 -91.69 -106.69
CA GLN A 8 -35.47 -90.90 -105.69
C GLN A 8 -34.90 -91.08 -104.27
N LYS A 9 -34.31 -92.25 -103.94
CA LYS A 9 -33.70 -92.47 -102.62
C LYS A 9 -32.45 -91.60 -102.41
N PHE A 10 -31.63 -91.43 -103.44
CA PHE A 10 -30.41 -90.62 -103.34
C PHE A 10 -30.74 -89.13 -103.17
N LYS A 11 -31.73 -88.61 -103.92
CA LYS A 11 -32.21 -87.23 -103.76
C LYS A 11 -32.78 -86.97 -102.37
N ALA A 12 -33.59 -87.90 -101.85
CA ALA A 12 -34.14 -87.78 -100.50
C ALA A 12 -33.05 -87.79 -99.42
N ASN A 13 -32.03 -88.65 -99.54
CA ASN A 13 -30.91 -88.69 -98.60
C ASN A 13 -30.04 -87.43 -98.65
N LEU A 14 -29.78 -86.87 -99.83
CA LEU A 14 -29.00 -85.64 -99.94
C LEU A 14 -29.76 -84.44 -99.35
N ILE A 15 -31.07 -84.32 -99.63
CA ILE A 15 -31.93 -83.29 -99.04
C ILE A 15 -31.93 -83.42 -97.51
N ARG A 16 -32.07 -84.66 -96.99
CA ARG A 16 -31.98 -84.92 -95.55
C ARG A 16 -30.64 -84.50 -94.96
N THR A 17 -29.54 -84.78 -95.65
CA THR A 17 -28.19 -84.41 -95.19
C THR A 17 -27.98 -82.90 -95.18
N ILE A 18 -28.49 -82.18 -96.18
CA ILE A 18 -28.44 -80.72 -96.26
C ILE A 18 -29.31 -80.09 -95.16
N LEU A 19 -30.54 -80.58 -94.99
CA LEU A 19 -31.43 -80.11 -93.92
C LEU A 19 -30.85 -80.40 -92.53
N ASP A 20 -30.29 -81.59 -92.29
CA ASP A 20 -29.60 -81.91 -91.03
C ASP A 20 -28.37 -81.01 -90.82
N TYR A 21 -27.66 -80.65 -91.88
CA TYR A 21 -26.53 -79.72 -91.80
C TYR A 21 -26.99 -78.30 -91.49
N GLU A 22 -28.05 -77.80 -92.14
CA GLU A 22 -28.63 -76.48 -91.86
C GLU A 22 -29.17 -76.40 -90.44
N VAL A 23 -29.90 -77.41 -89.96
CA VAL A 23 -30.38 -77.51 -88.58
C VAL A 23 -29.21 -77.45 -87.60
N ARG A 24 -28.13 -78.22 -87.83
CA ARG A 24 -26.94 -78.17 -86.96
C ARG A 24 -26.22 -76.82 -86.99
N GLN A 25 -26.20 -76.12 -88.14
CA GLN A 25 -25.60 -74.78 -88.22
C GLN A 25 -26.47 -73.74 -87.50
N GLN A 26 -27.79 -73.87 -87.57
CA GLN A 26 -28.72 -73.02 -86.86
C GLN A 26 -28.63 -73.25 -85.33
N GLU A 27 -28.57 -74.50 -84.88
CA GLU A 27 -28.32 -74.86 -83.47
C GLU A 27 -26.98 -74.29 -82.95
N ARG A 28 -25.92 -74.34 -83.76
CA ARG A 28 -24.61 -73.74 -83.41
C ARG A 28 -24.68 -72.21 -83.35
N ALA A 29 -25.39 -71.57 -84.26
CA ALA A 29 -25.56 -70.11 -84.27
C ALA A 29 -26.37 -69.65 -83.05
N GLU A 30 -27.45 -70.36 -82.70
CA GLU A 30 -28.27 -70.10 -81.52
C GLU A 30 -27.49 -70.36 -80.23
N SER A 31 -26.73 -71.46 -80.15
CA SER A 31 -25.84 -71.76 -79.03
C SER A 31 -24.75 -70.69 -78.85
N ASN A 32 -24.11 -70.24 -79.93
CA ASN A 32 -23.13 -69.15 -79.88
C ASN A 32 -23.76 -67.82 -79.48
N LYS A 33 -24.98 -67.52 -79.94
CA LYS A 33 -25.73 -66.31 -79.55
C LYS A 33 -26.09 -66.35 -78.06
N ALA A 34 -26.53 -67.50 -77.54
CA ALA A 34 -26.80 -67.71 -76.13
C ALA A 34 -25.52 -67.60 -75.27
N ALA A 35 -24.40 -68.19 -75.72
CA ALA A 35 -23.12 -68.10 -75.04
C ALA A 35 -22.58 -66.65 -74.99
N ARG A 36 -22.75 -65.89 -76.08
CA ARG A 36 -22.38 -64.45 -76.11
C ARG A 36 -23.23 -63.63 -75.15
N ARG A 37 -24.55 -63.86 -75.09
CA ARG A 37 -25.45 -63.21 -74.12
C ARG A 37 -25.04 -63.51 -72.68
N LYS A 38 -24.82 -64.79 -72.34
CA LYS A 38 -24.34 -65.18 -71.00
C LYS A 38 -23.00 -64.54 -70.63
N ARG A 39 -22.08 -64.36 -71.58
CA ARG A 39 -20.81 -63.66 -71.32
C ARG A 39 -21.03 -62.17 -71.06
N ALA A 40 -21.89 -61.51 -71.86
CA ALA A 40 -22.24 -60.10 -71.66
C ALA A 40 -22.94 -59.86 -70.31
N GLU A 41 -23.91 -60.71 -69.96
CA GLU A 41 -24.58 -60.67 -68.65
C GLU A 41 -23.58 -60.91 -67.51
N ASN A 42 -22.65 -61.86 -67.66
CA ASN A 42 -21.61 -62.11 -66.66
C ASN A 42 -20.61 -60.95 -66.54
N THR A 43 -20.29 -60.24 -67.62
CA THR A 43 -19.42 -59.05 -67.56
C THR A 43 -20.13 -57.89 -66.86
N GLU A 44 -21.40 -57.65 -67.16
CA GLU A 44 -22.20 -56.62 -66.45
C GLU A 44 -22.36 -56.96 -64.96
N LEU A 45 -22.62 -58.23 -64.63
CA LEU A 45 -22.68 -58.68 -63.24
C LEU A 45 -21.32 -58.54 -62.53
N ALA A 46 -20.20 -58.77 -63.22
CA ALA A 46 -18.86 -58.58 -62.65
C ALA A 46 -18.58 -57.09 -62.37
N GLU A 47 -18.94 -56.19 -63.29
CA GLU A 47 -18.82 -54.74 -63.09
C GLU A 47 -19.70 -54.24 -61.93
N LEU A 48 -20.95 -54.70 -61.85
CA LEU A 48 -21.85 -54.37 -60.75
C LEU A 48 -21.31 -54.86 -59.41
N ARG A 49 -20.78 -56.09 -59.35
CA ARG A 49 -20.13 -56.62 -58.14
C ARG A 49 -18.91 -55.79 -57.73
N SER A 50 -18.11 -55.34 -58.70
CA SER A 50 -16.96 -54.47 -58.44
C SER A 50 -17.40 -53.13 -57.86
N LYS A 51 -18.44 -52.50 -58.44
CA LYS A 51 -18.99 -51.23 -57.92
C LYS A 51 -19.60 -51.38 -56.53
N VAL A 52 -20.30 -52.48 -56.27
CA VAL A 52 -20.83 -52.78 -54.93
C VAL A 52 -19.69 -52.93 -53.93
N ALA A 53 -18.62 -53.66 -54.28
CA ALA A 53 -17.46 -53.82 -53.40
C ALA A 53 -16.76 -52.47 -53.11
N GLU A 54 -16.61 -51.62 -54.13
CA GLU A 54 -16.02 -50.28 -53.97
C GLU A 54 -16.89 -49.37 -53.08
N LEU A 55 -18.21 -49.33 -53.33
CA LEU A 55 -19.14 -48.56 -52.50
C LEU A 55 -19.20 -49.08 -51.07
N SER A 56 -19.16 -50.41 -50.86
CA SER A 56 -19.07 -51.00 -49.53
C SER A 56 -17.80 -50.57 -48.81
N ALA A 57 -16.64 -50.59 -49.48
CA ALA A 57 -15.38 -50.13 -48.91
C ALA A 57 -15.41 -48.62 -48.56
N GLN A 58 -16.01 -47.78 -49.41
CA GLN A 58 -16.17 -46.35 -49.11
C GLN A 58 -17.10 -46.12 -47.91
N VAL A 59 -18.21 -46.84 -47.82
CA VAL A 59 -19.14 -46.77 -46.67
C VAL A 59 -18.43 -47.18 -45.39
N ASP A 60 -17.66 -48.28 -45.41
CA ASP A 60 -16.90 -48.73 -44.25
C ASP A 60 -15.83 -47.72 -43.84
N SER A 61 -15.12 -47.11 -44.80
CA SER A 61 -14.15 -46.04 -44.53
C SER A 61 -14.79 -44.82 -43.87
N VAL A 62 -15.93 -44.34 -44.39
CA VAL A 62 -16.65 -43.18 -43.82
C VAL A 62 -17.19 -43.50 -42.44
N LYS A 63 -17.72 -44.72 -42.24
CA LYS A 63 -18.23 -45.19 -40.95
C LYS A 63 -17.12 -45.22 -39.90
N ASN A 64 -15.94 -45.73 -40.26
CA ASN A 64 -14.79 -45.80 -39.36
C ASN A 64 -14.26 -44.40 -39.02
N SER A 65 -14.11 -43.52 -40.03
CA SER A 65 -13.69 -42.13 -39.82
C SER A 65 -14.64 -41.37 -38.88
N ARG A 66 -15.97 -41.48 -39.11
CA ARG A 66 -16.97 -40.87 -38.21
C ARG A 66 -16.93 -41.46 -36.80
N ALA A 67 -16.71 -42.77 -36.67
CA ALA A 67 -16.60 -43.39 -35.36
C ALA A 67 -15.38 -42.87 -34.58
N GLU A 68 -14.27 -42.62 -35.25
CA GLU A 68 -13.08 -42.00 -34.67
C GLU A 68 -13.33 -40.54 -34.26
N GLU A 69 -13.96 -39.74 -35.14
CA GLU A 69 -14.34 -38.35 -34.81
C GLU A 69 -15.30 -38.29 -33.61
N ILE A 70 -16.32 -39.14 -33.58
CA ILE A 70 -17.25 -39.23 -32.45
C ILE A 70 -16.51 -39.60 -31.16
N SER A 71 -15.53 -40.51 -31.25
CA SER A 71 -14.73 -40.91 -30.08
C SER A 71 -13.84 -39.77 -29.57
N LYS A 72 -13.20 -39.01 -30.47
CA LYS A 72 -12.42 -37.81 -30.11
C LYS A 72 -13.29 -36.73 -29.46
N LEU A 73 -14.46 -36.46 -30.05
CA LEU A 73 -15.39 -35.47 -29.50
C LEU A 73 -15.92 -35.87 -28.12
N ARG A 74 -16.18 -37.16 -27.89
CA ARG A 74 -16.58 -37.65 -26.56
C ARG A 74 -15.48 -37.46 -25.52
N ALA A 75 -14.22 -37.75 -25.88
CA ALA A 75 -13.09 -37.54 -24.99
C ALA A 75 -12.89 -36.05 -24.65
N CYS A 76 -12.99 -35.16 -25.64
CA CYS A 76 -12.94 -33.72 -25.39
C CYS A 76 -14.10 -33.25 -24.50
N LEU A 77 -15.32 -33.76 -24.71
CA LEU A 77 -16.46 -33.40 -23.88
C LEU A 77 -16.26 -33.81 -22.42
N GLU A 78 -15.75 -35.03 -22.18
CA GLU A 78 -15.45 -35.53 -20.84
C GLU A 78 -14.38 -34.69 -20.13
N GLU A 79 -13.32 -34.28 -20.85
CA GLU A 79 -12.31 -33.35 -20.34
C GLU A 79 -12.93 -31.98 -19.99
N THR A 80 -13.83 -31.48 -20.84
CA THR A 80 -14.50 -30.20 -20.60
C THR A 80 -15.42 -30.26 -19.37
N ASP A 81 -16.16 -31.36 -19.21
CA ASP A 81 -17.03 -31.58 -18.06
C ASP A 81 -16.21 -31.67 -16.76
N GLN A 82 -15.03 -32.31 -16.81
CA GLN A 82 -14.11 -32.36 -15.69
C GLN A 82 -13.63 -30.96 -15.29
N ILE A 83 -13.16 -30.16 -16.26
CA ILE A 83 -12.71 -28.78 -16.03
C ILE A 83 -13.86 -27.93 -15.45
N VAL A 84 -15.07 -28.06 -15.98
CA VAL A 84 -16.24 -27.34 -15.46
C VAL A 84 -16.56 -27.76 -14.03
N GLY A 85 -16.39 -29.04 -13.69
CA GLY A 85 -16.52 -29.55 -12.33
C GLY A 85 -15.52 -28.92 -11.36
N GLU A 86 -14.24 -28.88 -11.76
CA GLU A 86 -13.16 -28.26 -10.98
C GLU A 86 -13.42 -26.76 -10.76
N LEU A 87 -13.74 -26.01 -11.82
CA LEU A 87 -14.06 -24.58 -11.72
C LEU A 87 -15.25 -24.29 -10.81
N ARG A 88 -16.28 -25.15 -10.81
CA ARG A 88 -17.43 -25.02 -9.90
C ARG A 88 -17.02 -25.23 -8.44
N SER A 89 -16.13 -26.19 -8.19
CA SER A 89 -15.58 -26.44 -6.85
C SER A 89 -14.78 -25.23 -6.36
N ASP A 90 -13.88 -24.72 -7.20
CA ASP A 90 -13.01 -23.58 -6.87
C ASP A 90 -13.83 -22.31 -6.63
N LEU A 91 -14.81 -22.02 -7.49
CA LEU A 91 -15.73 -20.91 -7.29
C LEU A 91 -16.48 -21.03 -5.95
N GLY A 92 -16.87 -22.25 -5.57
CA GLY A 92 -17.47 -22.54 -4.28
C GLY A 92 -16.53 -22.23 -3.11
N SER A 93 -15.23 -22.54 -3.23
CA SER A 93 -14.22 -22.22 -2.21
C SER A 93 -14.01 -20.71 -2.09
N VAL A 94 -13.75 -20.04 -3.20
CA VAL A 94 -13.52 -18.59 -3.25
C VAL A 94 -14.71 -17.82 -2.67
N LYS A 95 -15.95 -18.28 -2.92
CA LYS A 95 -17.14 -17.66 -2.34
C LYS A 95 -17.17 -17.77 -0.81
N ARG A 96 -16.82 -18.93 -0.24
CA ARG A 96 -16.74 -19.13 1.22
C ARG A 96 -15.64 -18.29 1.86
N GLU A 97 -14.50 -18.18 1.19
CA GLU A 97 -13.39 -17.33 1.63
C GLU A 97 -13.79 -15.85 1.61
N ALA A 98 -14.44 -15.39 0.54
CA ALA A 98 -14.96 -14.04 0.43
C ALA A 98 -16.00 -13.73 1.54
N ASP A 99 -16.92 -14.65 1.82
CA ASP A 99 -17.90 -14.51 2.90
C ASP A 99 -17.24 -14.47 4.29
N THR A 100 -16.11 -15.18 4.46
CA THR A 100 -15.35 -15.17 5.72
C THR A 100 -14.59 -13.86 5.89
N ALA A 101 -13.85 -13.43 4.86
CA ALA A 101 -13.19 -12.12 4.83
C ALA A 101 -14.19 -10.98 5.09
N ARG A 102 -15.40 -11.05 4.53
CA ARG A 102 -16.45 -10.05 4.76
C ARG A 102 -16.90 -10.00 6.22
N ARG A 103 -17.05 -11.16 6.87
CA ARG A 103 -17.40 -11.24 8.31
C ARG A 103 -16.28 -10.66 9.18
N ASP A 104 -15.03 -10.95 8.86
CA ASP A 104 -13.89 -10.44 9.63
C ASP A 104 -13.70 -8.93 9.45
N ILE A 105 -13.90 -8.39 8.24
CA ILE A 105 -13.94 -6.95 8.00
C ILE A 105 -15.02 -6.28 8.86
N ASN A 106 -16.23 -6.84 8.91
CA ASN A 106 -17.32 -6.29 9.73
C ASN A 106 -16.95 -6.30 11.22
N ARG A 107 -16.37 -7.39 11.74
CA ARG A 107 -15.88 -7.46 13.13
C ARG A 107 -14.80 -6.41 13.42
N MET A 108 -13.85 -6.23 12.51
CA MET A 108 -12.82 -5.20 12.64
C MET A 108 -13.43 -3.79 12.65
N GLN A 109 -14.43 -3.52 11.81
CA GLN A 109 -15.14 -2.24 11.82
C GLN A 109 -15.87 -1.99 13.15
N GLU A 110 -16.50 -3.00 13.74
CA GLU A 110 -17.13 -2.89 15.06
C GLU A 110 -16.10 -2.62 16.17
N SER A 111 -14.97 -3.34 16.15
CA SER A 111 -13.86 -3.13 17.09
C SER A 111 -13.27 -1.72 16.97
N LEU A 112 -13.08 -1.21 15.76
CA LEU A 112 -12.62 0.15 15.51
C LEU A 112 -13.62 1.20 16.01
N LYS A 113 -14.93 0.99 15.79
CA LYS A 113 -15.96 1.88 16.35
C LYS A 113 -15.91 1.93 17.87
N LEU A 114 -15.77 0.78 18.53
CA LEU A 114 -15.65 0.70 19.98
C LEU A 114 -14.38 1.41 20.48
N THR A 115 -13.25 1.17 19.83
CA THR A 115 -11.97 1.81 20.14
C THR A 115 -12.05 3.33 19.97
N ASN A 116 -12.65 3.81 18.87
CA ASN A 116 -12.88 5.24 18.65
C ASN A 116 -13.78 5.84 19.73
N GLY A 117 -14.84 5.14 20.15
CA GLY A 117 -15.69 5.58 21.26
C GLY A 117 -14.92 5.71 22.59
N ILE A 118 -14.01 4.77 22.88
CA ILE A 118 -13.13 4.86 24.05
C ILE A 118 -12.17 6.05 23.92
N ILE A 119 -11.58 6.27 22.75
CA ILE A 119 -10.70 7.41 22.49
C ILE A 119 -11.45 8.73 22.70
N GLU A 120 -12.69 8.85 22.22
CA GLU A 120 -13.53 10.03 22.43
C GLU A 120 -13.77 10.29 23.93
N GLN A 121 -14.13 9.25 24.69
CA GLN A 121 -14.33 9.36 26.14
C GLN A 121 -13.03 9.78 26.86
N LEU A 122 -11.91 9.14 26.55
CA LEU A 122 -10.60 9.47 27.11
C LEU A 122 -10.18 10.89 26.74
N ALA A 123 -10.39 11.32 25.50
CA ALA A 123 -10.06 12.66 25.03
C ALA A 123 -10.85 13.73 25.79
N THR A 124 -12.10 13.44 26.18
CA THR A 124 -12.89 14.35 27.03
C THR A 124 -12.52 14.33 28.51
N ALA A 125 -11.99 13.21 29.00
CA ALA A 125 -11.60 13.06 30.40
C ALA A 125 -10.17 13.56 30.69
N LEU A 126 -9.31 13.62 29.66
CA LEU A 126 -7.94 14.11 29.77
C LEU A 126 -7.89 15.62 30.00
N PRO A 127 -7.01 16.12 30.87
CA PRO A 127 -6.68 17.54 30.95
C PRO A 127 -6.26 18.08 29.58
N ALA A 128 -6.66 19.31 29.26
CA ALA A 128 -6.42 19.93 27.96
C ALA A 128 -4.94 19.89 27.54
N GLU A 129 -4.02 20.10 28.49
CA GLU A 129 -2.57 20.05 28.26
C GLU A 129 -2.10 18.68 27.78
N LYS A 130 -2.51 17.60 28.47
CA LYS A 130 -2.14 16.23 28.09
C LYS A 130 -2.75 15.86 26.75
N ARG A 131 -4.03 16.19 26.53
CA ARG A 131 -4.71 15.96 25.26
C ARG A 131 -4.00 16.66 24.10
N ASN A 132 -3.59 17.92 24.28
CA ASN A 132 -2.92 18.69 23.23
C ASN A 132 -1.50 18.16 22.96
N ALA A 133 -0.77 17.72 23.98
CA ALA A 133 0.52 17.06 23.81
C ALA A 133 0.40 15.74 23.02
N PHE A 134 -0.59 14.90 23.36
CA PHE A 134 -0.90 13.68 22.60
C PHE A 134 -1.26 14.00 21.15
N ALA A 135 -2.14 14.97 20.91
CA ALA A 135 -2.51 15.40 19.56
C ALA A 135 -1.30 15.87 18.75
N ALA A 136 -0.35 16.56 19.38
CA ALA A 136 0.86 17.02 18.72
C ALA A 136 1.82 15.89 18.35
N GLN A 137 1.93 14.85 19.17
CA GLN A 137 2.69 13.66 18.82
C GLN A 137 2.03 12.89 17.67
N LEU A 138 0.70 12.70 17.74
CA LEU A 138 -0.07 12.06 16.67
C LEU A 138 0.05 12.83 15.35
N PHE A 139 -0.05 14.15 15.39
CA PHE A 139 0.11 15.00 14.22
C PHE A 139 1.48 14.81 13.56
N GLN A 140 2.58 14.92 14.32
CA GLN A 140 3.92 14.73 13.73
C GLN A 140 4.12 13.32 13.18
N LYS A 141 3.57 12.30 13.84
CA LYS A 141 3.71 10.90 13.41
C LYS A 141 2.90 10.56 12.16
N PHE A 142 1.70 11.08 12.02
CA PHE A 142 0.75 10.63 10.98
C PHE A 142 0.50 11.65 9.86
N LYS A 143 1.00 12.89 9.96
CA LYS A 143 0.75 13.95 8.96
C LYS A 143 1.18 13.59 7.54
N SER A 144 2.16 12.68 7.38
CA SER A 144 2.70 12.28 6.08
C SER A 144 2.23 10.89 5.65
N ASP A 145 2.19 9.92 6.57
CA ASP A 145 2.02 8.51 6.21
C ASP A 145 0.55 8.05 6.21
N GLN A 146 -0.30 8.65 7.07
CA GLN A 146 -1.68 8.19 7.30
C GLN A 146 -2.62 9.36 7.59
N PRO A 147 -2.87 10.26 6.61
CA PRO A 147 -3.67 11.46 6.83
C PRO A 147 -5.15 11.14 7.15
N GLU A 148 -5.70 10.03 6.65
CA GLU A 148 -7.08 9.61 6.94
C GLU A 148 -7.25 9.21 8.41
N LEU A 149 -6.27 8.48 8.97
CA LEU A 149 -6.27 8.10 10.39
C LEU A 149 -6.13 9.34 11.26
N LEU A 150 -5.24 10.26 10.90
CA LEU A 150 -5.06 11.52 11.61
C LEU A 150 -6.36 12.34 11.65
N ALA A 151 -7.10 12.42 10.55
CA ALA A 151 -8.39 13.09 10.48
C ALA A 151 -9.44 12.48 11.42
N GLN A 152 -9.51 11.14 11.50
CA GLN A 152 -10.42 10.46 12.42
C GLN A 152 -10.05 10.72 13.88
N LEU A 153 -8.76 10.62 14.22
CA LEU A 153 -8.28 10.86 15.59
C LEU A 153 -8.51 12.32 16.02
N PHE A 154 -8.22 13.30 15.15
CA PHE A 154 -8.49 14.71 15.45
C PHE A 154 -9.97 15.00 15.64
N LYS A 155 -10.83 14.38 14.83
CA LYS A 155 -12.29 14.45 14.99
C LYS A 155 -12.71 13.90 16.35
N SER A 156 -12.19 12.75 16.77
CA SER A 156 -12.51 12.14 18.07
C SER A 156 -12.07 13.01 19.25
N MET A 157 -10.93 13.72 19.13
CA MET A 157 -10.43 14.64 20.15
C MET A 157 -11.09 16.03 20.12
N LYS A 158 -12.02 16.28 19.19
CA LYS A 158 -12.64 17.58 18.92
C LYS A 158 -11.61 18.69 18.60
N LEU A 159 -10.60 18.35 17.82
CA LEU A 159 -9.54 19.27 17.38
C LEU A 159 -9.69 19.59 15.89
N ASP A 160 -9.34 20.82 15.51
CA ASP A 160 -9.40 21.26 14.12
C ASP A 160 -8.09 20.95 13.38
N LEU A 161 -8.09 19.86 12.61
CA LEU A 161 -6.92 19.44 11.84
C LEU A 161 -6.46 20.49 10.81
N LYS A 162 -7.38 21.28 10.22
CA LYS A 162 -7.01 22.31 9.23
C LYS A 162 -6.16 23.39 9.87
N ARG A 163 -6.53 23.81 11.08
CA ARG A 163 -5.79 24.79 11.86
C ARG A 163 -4.38 24.30 12.20
N TRP A 164 -4.24 23.03 12.55
CA TRP A 164 -2.94 22.41 12.83
C TRP A 164 -2.03 22.36 11.59
N HIS A 165 -2.56 22.02 10.41
CA HIS A 165 -1.80 22.11 9.16
C HIS A 165 -1.42 23.54 8.77
N SER A 166 -2.23 24.53 9.14
CA SER A 166 -1.90 25.95 8.93
C SER A 166 -0.69 26.34 9.78
N TRP A 167 -0.69 25.98 11.07
CA TRP A 167 0.45 26.24 11.95
C TRP A 167 1.70 25.48 11.51
N ASP A 168 1.58 24.20 11.13
CA ASP A 168 2.72 23.42 10.66
C ASP A 168 3.41 24.07 9.45
N ARG A 169 2.62 24.64 8.54
CA ARG A 169 3.10 25.38 7.36
C ARG A 169 3.67 26.76 7.69
N GLU A 170 3.05 27.50 8.61
CA GLU A 170 3.48 28.85 9.01
C GLU A 170 4.92 28.86 9.53
N TYR A 171 5.30 27.87 10.35
CA TYR A 171 6.60 27.83 11.00
C TYR A 171 7.66 27.01 10.23
N GLY A 172 7.23 26.11 9.35
CA GLY A 172 8.14 25.17 8.67
C GLY A 172 9.06 24.48 9.67
N ASP A 173 10.35 24.41 9.35
CA ASP A 173 11.37 23.83 10.24
C ASP A 173 12.28 24.90 10.87
N ASN A 174 11.82 26.14 11.00
CA ASN A 174 12.62 27.21 11.59
C ASN A 174 12.52 27.21 13.13
N PRO A 175 13.54 26.74 13.87
CA PRO A 175 13.48 26.62 15.32
C PRO A 175 13.40 27.99 16.02
N GLN A 176 14.01 29.04 15.48
CA GLN A 176 13.99 30.37 16.09
C GLN A 176 12.59 30.97 16.09
N SER A 177 11.89 30.88 14.96
CA SER A 177 10.51 31.35 14.85
C SER A 177 9.59 30.59 15.80
N MET A 178 9.79 29.26 15.94
CA MET A 178 9.00 28.45 16.87
C MET A 178 9.27 28.81 18.34
N VAL A 179 10.53 28.99 18.74
CA VAL A 179 10.89 29.35 20.12
C VAL A 179 10.36 30.73 20.51
N ARG A 180 10.37 31.70 19.60
CA ARG A 180 9.85 33.06 19.86
C ARG A 180 8.38 33.09 20.27
N GLU A 181 7.56 32.19 19.75
CA GLU A 181 6.14 32.09 20.14
C GLU A 181 5.98 31.73 21.63
N PHE A 182 6.96 31.05 22.22
CA PHE A 182 6.92 30.74 23.63
C PHE A 182 7.13 31.97 24.50
N GLU A 183 7.76 33.06 24.02
CA GLU A 183 8.01 34.28 24.81
C GLU A 183 6.74 34.89 25.41
N CYS A 184 5.60 34.77 24.70
CA CYS A 184 4.31 35.27 25.15
C CYS A 184 3.24 34.17 25.07
N PRO A 185 3.26 33.14 25.95
CA PRO A 185 2.35 32.00 25.86
C PRO A 185 0.88 32.43 25.87
N ALA A 186 0.55 33.51 26.60
CA ALA A 186 -0.81 34.04 26.71
C ALA A 186 -1.39 34.55 25.38
N LYS A 187 -0.56 34.89 24.39
CA LYS A 187 -1.01 35.31 23.05
C LYS A 187 -1.36 34.13 22.15
N HIS A 188 -0.97 32.92 22.54
CA HIS A 188 -1.07 31.73 21.70
C HIS A 188 -1.95 30.67 22.37
N GLY A 189 -2.76 29.97 21.57
CA GLY A 189 -3.58 28.87 22.08
C GLY A 189 -2.70 27.70 22.54
N PRO A 190 -3.09 26.95 23.59
CA PRO A 190 -2.32 25.83 24.11
C PRO A 190 -2.10 24.71 23.08
N GLU A 191 -2.99 24.56 22.10
CA GLU A 191 -2.83 23.62 20.99
C GLU A 191 -1.64 24.00 20.10
N LYS A 192 -1.52 25.29 19.74
CA LYS A 192 -0.43 25.82 18.92
C LYS A 192 0.90 25.58 19.61
N LEU A 193 1.00 25.95 20.88
CA LEU A 193 2.22 25.75 21.67
C LEU A 193 2.58 24.26 21.82
N SER A 194 1.60 23.37 21.97
CA SER A 194 1.84 21.93 22.03
C SER A 194 2.41 21.38 20.71
N LEU A 195 1.88 21.85 19.57
CA LEU A 195 2.43 21.53 18.25
C LEU A 195 3.89 21.98 18.12
N LEU A 196 4.17 23.24 18.47
CA LEU A 196 5.52 23.79 18.36
C LEU A 196 6.51 23.07 19.30
N ARG A 197 6.10 22.71 20.53
CA ARG A 197 6.93 21.88 21.43
C ARG A 197 7.27 20.54 20.80
N SER A 198 6.28 19.86 20.22
CA SER A 198 6.48 18.57 19.54
C SER A 198 7.46 18.69 18.36
N LYS A 199 7.35 19.77 17.57
CA LYS A 199 8.29 20.04 16.45
C LYS A 199 9.71 20.31 16.94
N LEU A 200 9.86 21.16 17.95
CA LEU A 200 11.17 21.47 18.51
C LEU A 200 11.83 20.23 19.14
N LEU A 201 11.05 19.40 19.82
CA LEU A 201 11.54 18.13 20.36
C LEU A 201 12.02 17.18 19.25
N ALA A 202 11.31 17.11 18.11
CA ALA A 202 11.74 16.33 16.96
C ALA A 202 13.06 16.83 16.35
N LEU A 203 13.39 18.12 16.53
CA LEU A 203 14.67 18.72 16.16
C LEU A 203 15.74 18.60 17.27
N GLY A 204 15.44 17.92 18.39
CA GLY A 204 16.34 17.76 19.53
C GLY A 204 16.42 19.00 20.43
N ILE A 205 15.45 19.92 20.34
CA ILE A 205 15.40 21.15 21.13
C ILE A 205 14.38 21.00 22.26
N GLU A 206 14.86 21.07 23.50
CA GLU A 206 14.05 21.02 24.71
C GLU A 206 13.59 22.42 25.14
N VAL A 207 12.32 22.71 24.87
CA VAL A 207 11.69 24.00 25.19
C VAL A 207 11.62 24.24 26.69
N ASP A 208 11.46 23.20 27.50
CA ASP A 208 11.33 23.34 28.96
C ASP A 208 12.60 23.90 29.61
N ALA A 209 13.77 23.58 29.06
CA ALA A 209 15.05 24.15 29.47
C ALA A 209 15.16 25.64 29.06
N ILE A 210 14.69 26.01 27.86
CA ILE A 210 14.64 27.42 27.42
C ILE A 210 13.66 28.22 28.28
N ASP A 211 12.48 27.67 28.54
CA ASP A 211 11.45 28.25 29.42
C ASP A 211 12.02 28.45 30.84
N ALA A 212 12.82 27.52 31.36
CA ALA A 212 13.47 27.66 32.67
C ALA A 212 14.51 28.81 32.69
N VAL A 213 15.34 28.96 31.65
CA VAL A 213 16.28 30.09 31.54
C VAL A 213 15.51 31.42 31.52
N ARG A 214 14.39 31.48 30.80
CA ARG A 214 13.52 32.66 30.77
C ARG A 214 12.87 32.94 32.12
N ASP A 215 12.33 31.91 32.78
CA ASP A 215 11.69 32.05 34.09
C ASP A 215 12.70 32.54 35.14
N TYR A 216 13.96 32.12 35.03
CA TYR A 216 15.05 32.59 35.89
C TYR A 216 15.44 34.04 35.58
N ARG A 217 15.52 34.42 34.29
CA ARG A 217 15.70 35.83 33.88
C ARG A 217 14.60 36.72 34.48
N ASP A 218 13.36 36.26 34.44
CA ASP A 218 12.19 36.99 34.95
C ASP A 218 12.02 36.86 36.48
N LEU A 219 13.00 36.29 37.20
CA LEU A 219 12.98 36.07 38.65
C LEU A 219 11.79 35.24 39.18
N LYS A 220 11.15 34.45 38.32
CA LYS A 220 10.04 33.56 38.69
C LYS A 220 10.50 32.28 39.37
N ILE A 221 11.75 31.88 39.12
CA ILE A 221 12.37 30.71 39.75
C ILE A 221 13.75 31.06 40.31
N GLY A 222 14.18 30.30 41.32
CA GLY A 222 15.52 30.40 41.89
C GLY A 222 16.57 29.56 41.15
N PHE A 223 17.83 29.74 41.51
CA PHE A 223 18.97 29.06 40.87
C PHE A 223 18.90 27.53 40.95
N ALA A 224 18.48 26.98 42.10
CA ALA A 224 18.35 25.53 42.28
C ALA A 224 17.29 24.91 41.35
N GLU A 225 16.20 25.64 41.09
CA GLU A 225 15.15 25.18 40.18
C GLU A 225 15.58 25.31 38.71
N LEU A 226 16.34 26.37 38.38
CA LEU A 226 16.99 26.50 37.06
C LEU A 226 17.91 25.29 36.79
N GLU A 227 18.79 24.97 37.73
CA GLU A 227 19.73 23.84 37.60
C GLU A 227 18.99 22.52 37.38
N LYS A 228 17.91 22.29 38.13
CA LYS A 228 17.08 21.09 38.01
C LYS A 228 16.33 21.01 36.67
N ARG A 229 15.68 22.09 36.24
CA ARG A 229 14.85 22.11 35.02
C ARG A 229 15.64 22.11 33.71
N THR A 230 16.91 22.50 33.77
CA THR A 230 17.78 22.55 32.58
C THR A 230 18.70 21.34 32.47
N GLN A 231 18.72 20.43 33.44
CA GLN A 231 19.44 19.17 33.36
C GLN A 231 18.75 18.23 32.34
N PRO A 232 19.46 17.61 31.38
CA PRO A 232 20.92 17.56 31.21
C PRO A 232 21.52 18.61 30.26
N HIS A 233 20.72 19.52 29.71
CA HIS A 233 21.13 20.46 28.65
C HIS A 233 22.09 21.56 29.12
N ILE A 234 22.02 21.95 30.39
CA ILE A 234 22.90 22.97 30.98
C ILE A 234 23.54 22.42 32.23
N THR A 235 24.87 22.56 32.33
CA THR A 235 25.64 22.18 33.51
C THR A 235 26.18 23.42 34.18
N PHE A 236 25.90 23.54 35.47
CA PHE A 236 26.43 24.59 36.34
C PHE A 236 27.50 23.99 37.26
N LYS A 237 28.67 24.64 37.37
CA LYS A 237 29.73 24.25 38.31
C LYS A 237 30.25 25.48 39.04
N ARG A 238 30.06 25.53 40.36
CA ARG A 238 30.67 26.55 41.22
C ARG A 238 32.18 26.35 41.25
N GLN A 239 32.93 27.39 40.92
CA GLN A 239 34.38 27.45 40.98
C GLN A 239 34.82 28.46 42.04
N ILE A 240 36.11 28.43 42.39
CA ILE A 240 36.73 29.40 43.31
C ILE A 240 36.51 30.84 42.80
N VAL A 241 36.46 31.03 41.48
CA VAL A 241 36.25 32.33 40.83
C VAL A 241 34.96 32.34 40.00
N GLY A 242 33.82 32.16 40.67
CA GLY A 242 32.49 32.31 40.06
C GLY A 242 31.87 31.02 39.52
N LEU A 243 30.95 31.16 38.56
CA LEU A 243 30.13 30.07 38.03
C LEU A 243 30.55 29.68 36.61
N SER A 244 30.94 28.42 36.42
CA SER A 244 31.16 27.84 35.09
C SER A 244 29.85 27.27 34.56
N ILE A 245 29.45 27.73 33.37
CA ILE A 245 28.20 27.33 32.71
C ILE A 245 28.53 26.74 31.34
N LYS A 246 28.04 25.53 31.07
CA LYS A 246 28.10 24.90 29.75
C LYS A 246 26.68 24.56 29.31
N SER A 247 26.29 25.05 28.13
CA SER A 247 24.97 24.80 27.55
C SER A 247 25.12 24.05 26.24
N SER A 248 24.31 23.00 26.03
CA SER A 248 24.12 22.36 24.73
C SER A 248 23.04 23.04 23.89
N ILE A 249 22.32 24.01 24.47
CA ILE A 249 21.27 24.76 23.77
C ILE A 249 21.94 25.80 22.85
N PRO A 250 21.62 25.83 21.55
CA PRO A 250 22.12 26.85 20.63
C PRO A 250 21.86 28.27 21.16
N SER A 251 22.89 29.12 21.15
CA SER A 251 22.82 30.46 21.74
C SER A 251 21.73 31.32 21.10
N ASN A 252 21.43 31.09 19.83
CA ASN A 252 20.42 31.78 19.03
C ASN A 252 18.97 31.39 19.34
N LEU A 253 18.75 30.43 20.24
CA LEU A 253 17.45 30.01 20.77
C LEU A 253 17.27 30.42 22.23
N LEU A 254 18.32 30.93 22.87
CA LEU A 254 18.25 31.38 24.25
C LEU A 254 17.51 32.73 24.33
N PRO A 255 16.81 32.98 25.44
CA PRO A 255 15.96 34.16 25.56
C PRO A 255 16.81 35.46 25.59
N PRO A 256 16.28 36.56 25.04
CA PRO A 256 16.98 37.84 25.07
C PRO A 256 17.02 38.43 26.48
N LEU A 257 18.04 39.21 26.76
CA LEU A 257 18.16 40.07 27.94
C LEU A 257 17.85 41.51 27.54
N SER A 258 16.68 41.98 27.97
CA SER A 258 16.29 43.39 27.83
C SER A 258 16.89 44.24 28.96
N GLY A 259 17.03 45.54 28.70
CA GLY A 259 17.47 46.50 29.72
C GLY A 259 16.53 46.55 30.92
N GLU A 260 15.23 46.34 30.70
CA GLU A 260 14.23 46.32 31.77
C GLU A 260 14.40 45.10 32.68
N ALA A 261 14.66 43.91 32.12
CA ALA A 261 14.92 42.71 32.93
C ALA A 261 16.18 42.89 33.79
N LEU A 262 17.25 43.48 33.24
CA LEU A 262 18.47 43.80 33.99
C LEU A 262 18.21 44.81 35.12
N ARG A 263 17.38 45.83 34.85
CA ARG A 263 17.00 46.86 35.84
C ARG A 263 16.21 46.25 37.00
N ILE A 264 15.16 45.49 36.69
CA ILE A 264 14.33 44.79 37.69
C ILE A 264 15.20 43.88 38.55
N ALA A 265 16.04 43.03 37.94
CA ALA A 265 16.89 42.13 38.70
C ALA A 265 17.91 42.86 39.57
N SER A 266 18.42 44.00 39.10
CA SER A 266 19.36 44.82 39.87
C SER A 266 18.74 45.47 41.08
N GLU A 267 17.46 45.85 41.00
CA GLU A 267 16.67 46.43 42.09
C GLU A 267 16.22 45.37 43.10
N GLU A 268 15.61 44.27 42.64
CA GLU A 268 15.07 43.23 43.52
C GLU A 268 16.18 42.47 44.28
N LEU A 269 17.33 42.21 43.64
CA LEU A 269 18.44 41.48 44.26
C LEU A 269 19.46 42.39 44.96
N LYS A 270 19.16 43.69 45.11
CA LYS A 270 20.09 44.67 45.70
C LYS A 270 20.58 44.28 47.11
N SER A 271 19.69 43.68 47.91
CA SER A 271 19.99 43.24 49.28
C SER A 271 20.64 41.86 49.36
N HIS A 272 20.82 41.17 48.23
CA HIS A 272 21.33 39.80 48.15
C HIS A 272 22.50 39.71 47.15
N PRO A 273 23.69 40.24 47.51
CA PRO A 273 24.79 40.42 46.56
C PRO A 273 25.28 39.12 45.92
N GLN A 274 25.26 38.00 46.65
CA GLN A 274 25.64 36.71 46.08
C GLN A 274 24.61 36.18 45.07
N GLN A 275 23.31 36.32 45.36
CA GLN A 275 22.25 35.89 44.44
C GLN A 275 22.23 36.75 43.18
N LYS A 276 22.47 38.06 43.35
CA LYS A 276 22.66 38.99 42.24
C LYS A 276 23.84 38.59 41.37
N LEU A 277 24.97 38.24 41.98
CA LEU A 277 26.15 37.79 41.23
C LEU A 277 25.88 36.50 40.45
N ASP A 278 25.23 35.51 41.07
CA ASP A 278 24.85 34.27 40.41
C ASP A 278 23.91 34.55 39.21
N TRP A 279 22.91 35.44 39.39
CA TRP A 279 22.00 35.85 38.33
C TRP A 279 22.71 36.53 37.16
N LEU A 280 23.61 37.49 37.46
CA LEU A 280 24.35 38.21 36.43
C LEU A 280 25.30 37.30 35.64
N GLN A 281 25.93 36.31 36.29
CA GLN A 281 26.79 35.33 35.63
C GLN A 281 25.99 34.40 34.72
N VAL A 282 24.79 33.99 35.14
CA VAL A 282 23.86 33.25 34.29
C VAL A 282 23.43 34.11 33.10
N ALA A 283 23.07 35.38 33.35
CA ALA A 283 22.66 36.31 32.30
C ALA A 283 23.75 36.51 31.24
N GLU A 284 25.01 36.63 31.67
CA GLU A 284 26.16 36.82 30.78
C GLU A 284 26.41 35.63 29.85
N LYS A 285 26.17 34.40 30.35
CA LYS A 285 26.49 33.18 29.60
C LYS A 285 25.30 32.58 28.85
N LEU A 286 24.08 32.79 29.34
CA LEU A 286 22.88 32.12 28.82
C LEU A 286 21.85 33.07 28.20
N LEU A 287 21.98 34.39 28.30
CA LEU A 287 21.02 35.30 27.68
C LEU A 287 21.66 36.03 26.50
N GLN A 288 20.85 36.36 25.50
CA GLN A 288 21.29 37.18 24.38
C GLN A 288 21.08 38.66 24.72
N PRO A 289 22.13 39.44 25.04
CA PRO A 289 21.93 40.85 25.34
C PRO A 289 21.47 41.63 24.11
N ASP A 290 20.43 42.44 24.28
CA ASP A 290 20.05 43.44 23.29
C ASP A 290 21.20 44.43 23.05
N TYR A 291 21.15 45.16 21.94
CA TYR A 291 22.19 46.11 21.56
C TYR A 291 22.49 47.11 22.69
N GLY A 292 23.75 47.14 23.15
CA GLY A 292 24.21 48.01 24.25
C GLY A 292 24.01 47.45 25.67
N ILE A 293 23.14 46.45 25.87
CA ILE A 293 22.88 45.86 27.20
C ILE A 293 24.07 45.04 27.71
N GLY A 294 24.83 44.42 26.81
CA GLY A 294 26.00 43.62 27.20
C GLY A 294 27.05 44.41 27.98
N VAL A 295 27.25 45.69 27.66
CA VAL A 295 28.19 46.56 28.38
C VAL A 295 27.68 46.87 29.79
N LEU A 296 26.39 47.20 29.92
CA LEU A 296 25.75 47.46 31.21
C LEU A 296 25.81 46.22 32.11
N LEU A 297 25.57 45.04 31.56
CA LEU A 297 25.68 43.78 32.28
C LEU A 297 27.08 43.56 32.87
N LEU A 298 28.14 43.79 32.07
CA LEU A 298 29.52 43.66 32.53
C LEU A 298 29.88 44.67 33.62
N MET A 299 29.39 45.91 33.51
CA MET A 299 29.57 46.94 34.54
C MET A 299 28.90 46.52 35.86
N GLU A 300 27.67 46.00 35.79
CA GLU A 300 26.92 45.55 36.96
C GLU A 300 27.57 44.33 37.64
N ILE A 301 28.13 43.40 36.86
CA ILE A 301 28.93 42.28 37.39
C ILE A 301 30.13 42.80 38.17
N ALA A 302 30.88 43.76 37.61
CA ALA A 302 32.07 44.32 38.27
C ALA A 302 31.74 45.12 39.55
N ALA A 303 30.59 45.79 39.59
CA ALA A 303 30.10 46.47 40.79
C ALA A 303 29.65 45.46 41.87
N THR A 304 28.89 44.44 41.47
CA THR A 304 28.33 43.45 42.39
C THR A 304 29.41 42.53 42.98
N LYS A 305 30.44 42.16 42.22
CA LYS A 305 31.60 41.39 42.74
C LYS A 305 32.27 42.11 43.90
N ARG A 306 32.54 43.41 43.76
CA ARG A 306 33.14 44.23 44.83
C ARG A 306 32.26 44.30 46.07
N ALA A 307 30.94 44.42 45.89
CA ALA A 307 30.01 44.43 47.01
C ALA A 307 29.95 43.08 47.73
N ALA A 308 29.95 41.97 47.00
CA ALA A 308 29.95 40.62 47.56
C ALA A 308 31.24 40.31 48.33
N GLU A 309 32.40 40.71 47.82
CA GLU A 309 33.69 40.54 48.50
C GLU A 309 33.74 41.31 49.83
N ASN A 310 33.22 42.55 49.86
CA ASN A 310 33.14 43.37 51.07
C ASN A 310 32.08 42.90 52.09
N SER A 311 31.21 41.96 51.71
CA SER A 311 30.17 41.40 52.60
C SER A 311 30.72 40.27 53.51
N TYR A 312 31.91 39.75 53.20
CA TYR A 312 32.57 38.64 53.91
C TYR A 312 33.78 39.09 54.74
N SER A 313 34.11 40.39 54.74
CA SER A 313 35.09 41.04 55.61
C SER A 313 34.42 41.66 56.82
#